data_AF-A0A1Y2UBV7-F1
#
_entry.id   AF-A0A1Y2UBV7-F1
#
_cell.length_a   1.000
_cell.length_b   1.000
_cell.length_c   1.000
_cell.angle_alpha   90.00
_cell.angle_beta   90.00
_cell.angle_gamma   90.00
#
_symmetry.space_group_name_H-M   'P 1'
#
loop_
_entity.id
_entity.type
_entity.pdbx_description
1 polymer ?
#
loop_
_entity_poly.entity_id
_entity_poly.type
_entity_poly.pdbx_seq_one_letter_code
_entity_poly.pdbx_strand_id
1 'polypeptide(L)'
;IGAPANLDIPLEFTAQAHRPLKQQFPYVIEWLVHNRINPAFERKDPVYTNAWRKLDDEVRTLASSKFASSAWKSEFYRALKGRPKMDAYEMDRSERDSGLHDTCEACGRRSHPATFKIFFRGHPYYKDTLAEVESDSSDSDSDSGDNGGGESGRGSTAHGLIHWKHALKEWVEDHLEQDGWMDAKKLKERESMKARKRRDLANKITDGWREKNIIASLYRDFKNTLEEAR
;
A
#
# COMPACT_ATOMS: atom_id res chain seq x y z
N ILE A 1 11.69 0.38 19.78
CA ILE A 1 10.98 1.62 20.16
C ILE A 1 9.54 1.21 20.44
N GLY A 2 8.94 1.71 21.51
CA GLY A 2 7.49 1.66 21.68
C GLY A 2 6.96 3.08 21.67
N ALA A 3 5.72 3.28 21.24
CA ALA A 3 5.04 4.56 21.42
C ALA A 3 5.18 5.00 22.90
N PRO A 4 5.68 6.23 23.19
CA PRO A 4 5.88 6.68 24.56
C PRO A 4 4.53 6.70 25.27
N ALA A 5 4.45 5.97 26.39
CA ALA A 5 3.30 6.03 27.27
C ALA A 5 3.19 7.46 27.84
N ASN A 6 2.13 8.18 27.45
CA ASN A 6 1.66 9.44 28.02
C ASN A 6 2.73 10.52 28.21
N LEU A 7 2.95 11.33 27.17
CA LEU A 7 3.50 12.67 27.35
C LEU A 7 2.33 13.62 27.62
N ASP A 8 2.34 14.33 28.75
CA ASP A 8 1.39 15.43 29.07
C ASP A 8 1.45 16.59 28.05
N ILE A 9 2.43 16.57 27.15
CA ILE A 9 2.64 17.54 26.09
C ILE A 9 2.05 16.98 24.80
N PRO A 10 1.10 17.69 24.13
CA PRO A 10 0.57 17.27 22.84
C PRO A 10 1.70 17.02 21.84
N LEU A 11 1.59 15.93 21.05
CA LEU A 11 2.67 15.48 20.15
C LEU A 11 3.20 16.61 19.25
N GLU A 12 2.31 17.48 18.78
CA GLU A 12 2.62 18.63 17.92
C GLU A 12 3.70 19.56 18.49
N PHE A 13 3.86 19.60 19.82
CA PHE A 13 4.86 20.42 20.50
C PHE A 13 6.11 19.63 20.92
N THR A 14 6.24 18.39 20.47
CA THR A 14 7.39 17.52 20.79
C THR A 14 8.37 17.45 19.63
N ALA A 15 9.66 17.26 19.92
CA ALA A 15 10.68 17.01 18.90
C ALA A 15 10.36 15.79 18.03
N GLN A 16 9.58 14.84 18.55
CA GLN A 16 9.11 13.64 17.85
C GLN A 16 8.20 13.98 16.67
N ALA A 17 7.32 15.00 16.77
CA ALA A 17 6.47 15.42 15.66
C ALA A 17 7.29 15.92 14.46
N HIS A 18 8.37 16.65 14.73
CA HIS A 18 9.17 17.33 13.71
C HIS A 18 10.28 16.47 13.09
N ARG A 19 10.47 15.22 13.54
CA ARG A 19 11.51 14.34 12.98
C ARG A 19 11.38 14.15 11.46
N PRO A 20 12.51 14.02 10.73
CA PRO A 20 12.51 13.84 9.27
C PRO A 20 11.84 12.54 8.86
N LEU A 21 11.40 12.46 7.59
CA LEU A 21 10.63 11.33 7.05
C LEU A 21 11.30 9.97 7.30
N LYS A 22 12.62 9.88 7.09
CA LYS A 22 13.43 8.69 7.38
C LYS A 22 13.30 8.18 8.82
N GLN A 23 13.12 9.07 9.79
CA GLN A 23 12.93 8.72 11.20
C GLN A 23 11.46 8.45 11.56
N GLN A 24 10.51 8.89 10.72
CA GLN A 24 9.09 8.60 10.87
C GLN A 24 8.73 7.23 10.28
N PHE A 25 9.37 6.85 9.17
CA PHE A 25 9.12 5.60 8.45
C PHE A 25 9.09 4.34 9.34
N PRO A 26 10.00 4.16 10.31
CA PRO A 26 9.93 3.00 11.19
C PRO A 26 8.64 2.89 12.02
N TYR A 27 8.00 4.01 12.37
CA TYR A 27 6.73 4.00 13.11
C TYR A 27 5.57 3.52 12.24
N VAL A 28 5.64 3.76 10.92
CA VAL A 28 4.68 3.21 9.96
C VAL A 28 4.83 1.69 9.87
N ILE A 29 6.08 1.20 9.79
CA ILE A 29 6.35 -0.24 9.81
C ILE A 29 5.91 -0.87 11.13
N GLU A 30 6.21 -0.23 12.26
CA GLU A 30 5.76 -0.67 13.58
C GLU A 30 4.22 -0.78 13.64
N TRP A 31 3.51 0.21 13.12
CA TRP A 31 2.04 0.19 13.04
C TRP A 31 1.54 -0.99 12.20
N LEU A 32 2.16 -1.28 11.05
CA LEU A 32 1.79 -2.41 10.18
C LEU A 32 2.06 -3.76 10.87
N VAL A 33 3.20 -3.90 11.54
CA VAL A 33 3.52 -5.08 12.35
C VAL A 33 2.51 -5.25 13.49
N HIS A 34 2.16 -4.18 14.21
CA HIS A 34 1.09 -4.24 15.23
C HIS A 34 -0.26 -4.61 14.62
N ASN A 35 -0.61 -4.08 13.45
CA ASN A 35 -1.87 -4.39 12.79
C ASN A 35 -2.00 -5.89 12.50
N ARG A 36 -0.88 -6.58 12.22
CA ARG A 36 -0.85 -8.03 11.99
C ARG A 36 -0.68 -8.86 13.28
N ILE A 37 0.20 -8.46 14.19
CA ILE A 37 0.61 -9.25 15.36
C ILE A 37 -0.25 -8.96 16.61
N ASN A 38 -0.73 -7.73 16.75
CA ASN A 38 -1.54 -7.26 17.87
C ASN A 38 -2.73 -6.40 17.40
N PRO A 39 -3.77 -6.99 16.78
CA PRO A 39 -4.87 -6.23 16.18
C PRO A 39 -5.68 -5.34 17.16
N ALA A 40 -5.49 -5.52 18.47
CA ALA A 40 -6.14 -4.75 19.53
C ALA A 40 -5.32 -3.52 19.99
N PHE A 41 -4.20 -3.22 19.34
CA PHE A 41 -3.41 -2.03 19.68
C PHE A 41 -4.13 -0.71 19.35
N GLU A 42 -3.68 0.37 19.96
CA GLU A 42 -4.20 1.71 19.71
C GLU A 42 -3.76 2.22 18.34
N ARG A 43 -4.58 1.97 17.31
CA ARG A 43 -4.30 2.37 15.92
C ARG A 43 -4.19 3.88 15.73
N LYS A 44 -4.86 4.66 16.58
CA LYS A 44 -4.96 6.13 16.52
C LYS A 44 -3.95 6.85 17.43
N ASP A 45 -2.91 6.15 17.88
CA ASP A 45 -1.82 6.78 18.62
C ASP A 45 -1.29 7.99 17.83
N PRO A 46 -1.10 9.16 18.47
CA PRO A 46 -0.62 10.36 17.79
C PRO A 46 0.68 10.14 17.01
N VAL A 47 1.61 9.31 17.52
CA VAL A 47 2.91 9.04 16.89
C VAL A 47 2.71 8.36 15.55
N TYR A 48 1.90 7.31 15.51
CA TYR A 48 1.61 6.60 14.25
C TYR A 48 0.81 7.49 13.30
N THR A 49 -0.15 8.25 13.81
CA THR A 49 -0.97 9.17 13.01
C THR A 49 -0.10 10.24 12.34
N ASN A 50 0.84 10.83 13.08
CA ASN A 50 1.78 11.80 12.54
C ASN A 50 2.74 11.18 11.50
N ALA A 51 3.23 9.96 11.76
CA ALA A 51 4.09 9.26 10.82
C ALA A 51 3.35 8.97 9.50
N TRP A 52 2.14 8.42 9.56
CA TRP A 52 1.29 8.19 8.40
C TRP A 52 0.98 9.48 7.65
N ARG A 53 0.61 10.56 8.36
CA ARG A 53 0.36 11.88 7.75
C ARG A 53 1.57 12.35 6.94
N LYS A 54 2.78 12.31 7.52
CA LYS A 54 3.99 12.77 6.85
C LYS A 54 4.33 11.97 5.59
N LEU A 55 4.14 10.64 5.61
CA LEU A 55 4.34 9.83 4.42
C LEU A 55 3.24 10.11 3.38
N ASP A 56 1.99 10.28 3.81
CA ASP A 56 0.88 10.63 2.90
C ASP A 56 1.13 11.98 2.22
N ASP A 57 1.63 12.97 2.95
CA ASP A 57 1.96 14.30 2.41
C ASP A 57 3.10 14.24 1.38
N GLU A 58 4.16 13.45 1.64
CA GLU A 58 5.26 13.25 0.68
C GLU A 58 4.72 12.60 -0.61
N VAL A 59 3.95 11.52 -0.48
CA VAL A 59 3.37 10.81 -1.62
C VAL A 59 2.41 11.74 -2.37
N ARG A 60 1.55 12.49 -1.68
CA ARG A 60 0.59 13.44 -2.28
C ARG A 60 1.26 14.63 -2.98
N THR A 61 2.37 15.10 -2.44
CA THR A 61 3.11 16.21 -3.05
C THR A 61 3.64 15.77 -4.41
N LEU A 62 4.28 14.60 -4.47
CA LEU A 62 4.74 14.00 -5.71
C LEU A 62 3.57 13.63 -6.63
N ALA A 63 2.50 13.08 -6.03
CA ALA A 63 1.27 12.67 -6.68
C ALA A 63 0.65 13.77 -7.51
N SER A 64 0.51 14.97 -6.95
CA SER A 64 -0.24 16.07 -7.55
C SER A 64 0.26 16.46 -8.95
N SER A 65 1.52 16.16 -9.27
CA SER A 65 2.11 16.42 -10.58
C SER A 65 1.83 15.33 -11.64
N LYS A 66 1.46 14.09 -11.24
CA LYS A 66 1.43 12.90 -12.12
C LYS A 66 0.27 11.92 -11.91
N PHE A 67 -0.50 12.00 -10.83
CA PHE A 67 -1.47 10.98 -10.37
C PHE A 67 -2.58 10.64 -11.34
N ALA A 68 -2.81 11.54 -12.29
CA ALA A 68 -4.10 11.69 -12.87
C ALA A 68 -3.94 12.40 -14.21
N SER A 69 -3.96 11.65 -15.31
CA SER A 69 -4.16 12.29 -16.60
C SER A 69 -5.54 12.97 -16.58
N SER A 70 -5.59 14.26 -16.86
CA SER A 70 -6.86 14.99 -17.00
C SER A 70 -7.74 14.43 -18.11
N ALA A 71 -7.15 13.65 -19.03
CA ALA A 71 -7.86 12.96 -20.08
C ALA A 71 -8.50 11.63 -19.64
N TRP A 72 -8.20 11.10 -18.44
CA TRP A 72 -8.72 9.81 -18.03
C TRP A 72 -10.22 9.85 -17.70
N LYS A 73 -10.96 8.85 -18.20
CA LYS A 73 -12.39 8.68 -17.94
C LYS A 73 -12.66 8.34 -16.47
N SER A 74 -13.85 8.70 -15.99
CA SER A 74 -14.32 8.39 -14.63
C SER A 74 -14.28 6.90 -14.32
N GLU A 75 -14.70 6.06 -15.26
CA GLU A 75 -14.74 4.61 -15.08
C GLU A 75 -13.33 4.04 -14.91
N PHE A 76 -12.38 4.46 -15.75
CA PHE A 76 -10.98 4.06 -15.58
C PHE A 76 -10.42 4.50 -14.22
N TYR A 77 -10.71 5.72 -13.76
CA TYR A 77 -10.31 6.15 -12.40
C TYR A 77 -10.93 5.30 -11.29
N ARG A 78 -12.19 4.89 -11.47
CA ARG A 78 -12.91 4.08 -10.51
C ARG A 78 -12.28 2.68 -10.42
N ALA A 79 -11.98 2.08 -11.57
CA ALA A 79 -11.27 0.80 -11.66
C ALA A 79 -9.86 0.90 -11.04
N LEU A 80 -9.09 1.91 -11.45
CA LEU A 80 -7.73 2.21 -10.98
C LEU A 80 -7.66 2.36 -9.45
N LYS A 81 -8.70 2.92 -8.81
CA LYS A 81 -8.76 3.11 -7.35
C LYS A 81 -9.38 1.93 -6.61
N GLY A 82 -10.06 1.04 -7.33
CA GLY A 82 -10.93 0.02 -6.74
C GLY A 82 -10.21 -1.25 -6.31
N ARG A 83 -8.98 -1.48 -6.78
CA ARG A 83 -8.31 -2.77 -6.70
C ARG A 83 -6.81 -2.60 -6.46
N PRO A 84 -6.22 -3.26 -5.44
CA PRO A 84 -4.84 -3.03 -5.04
C PRO A 84 -3.79 -3.62 -5.98
N LYS A 85 -4.15 -4.57 -6.85
CA LYS A 85 -3.22 -5.21 -7.79
C LYS A 85 -3.53 -4.79 -9.22
N MET A 86 -2.50 -4.68 -10.04
CA MET A 86 -2.61 -4.32 -11.45
C MET A 86 -1.62 -5.15 -12.26
N ASP A 87 -2.12 -5.77 -13.32
CA ASP A 87 -1.31 -6.44 -14.33
C ASP A 87 -1.40 -5.67 -15.64
N ALA A 88 -0.26 -5.46 -16.31
CA ALA A 88 -0.21 -4.79 -17.61
C ALA A 88 0.52 -5.68 -18.62
N TYR A 89 -0.12 -5.93 -19.76
CA TYR A 89 0.41 -6.75 -20.84
C TYR A 89 0.49 -5.93 -22.12
N GLU A 90 1.63 -5.98 -22.81
CA GLU A 90 1.74 -5.38 -24.14
C GLU A 90 0.88 -6.17 -25.12
N MET A 91 0.06 -5.46 -25.88
CA MET A 91 -0.79 -6.06 -26.91
C MET A 91 0.04 -6.46 -28.12
N ASP A 92 -0.20 -7.65 -28.63
CA ASP A 92 0.43 -8.09 -29.88
C ASP A 92 -0.17 -7.40 -31.12
N ARG A 93 0.43 -7.63 -32.28
CA ARG A 93 -0.03 -7.00 -33.54
C ARG A 93 -1.45 -7.42 -33.92
N SER A 94 -1.83 -8.66 -33.67
CA SER A 94 -3.16 -9.18 -34.00
C SER A 94 -4.23 -8.60 -33.08
N GLU A 95 -3.92 -8.45 -31.79
CA GLU A 95 -4.81 -7.84 -30.81
C GLU A 95 -5.05 -6.36 -31.10
N ARG A 96 -4.02 -5.64 -31.54
CA ARG A 96 -4.13 -4.23 -31.96
C ARG A 96 -4.95 -4.05 -33.24
N ASP A 97 -4.91 -5.01 -34.15
CA ASP A 97 -5.61 -4.97 -35.44
C ASP A 97 -7.01 -5.59 -35.40
N SER A 98 -7.37 -6.23 -34.27
CA SER A 98 -8.66 -6.91 -34.09
C SER A 98 -9.89 -6.00 -34.12
N GLY A 99 -9.72 -4.68 -34.07
CA GLY A 99 -10.79 -3.69 -33.95
C GLY A 99 -11.52 -3.72 -32.59
N LEU A 100 -11.12 -4.58 -31.66
CA LEU A 100 -11.77 -4.72 -30.36
C LEU A 100 -11.49 -3.51 -29.44
N HIS A 101 -10.36 -2.83 -29.65
CA HIS A 101 -9.93 -1.67 -28.86
C HIS A 101 -9.67 -0.45 -29.77
N ASP A 102 -10.68 -0.07 -30.57
CA ASP A 102 -10.65 1.11 -31.46
C ASP A 102 -10.43 2.45 -30.73
N THR A 103 -10.69 2.49 -29.42
CA THR A 103 -10.43 3.64 -28.57
C THR A 103 -9.68 3.20 -27.31
N CYS A 104 -8.76 4.03 -26.83
CA CYS A 104 -8.17 3.82 -25.51
C CYS A 104 -9.25 3.96 -24.42
N GLU A 105 -9.39 2.97 -23.54
CA GLU A 105 -10.41 2.98 -22.50
C GLU A 105 -10.06 3.95 -21.37
N ALA A 106 -8.77 4.13 -21.12
CA ALA A 106 -8.27 5.12 -20.18
C ALA A 106 -8.65 6.55 -20.61
N CYS A 107 -8.30 6.99 -21.81
CA CYS A 107 -8.46 8.40 -22.24
C CYS A 107 -9.57 8.67 -23.27
N GLY A 108 -10.18 7.63 -23.85
CA GLY A 108 -11.26 7.73 -24.85
C GLY A 108 -10.85 8.20 -26.23
N ARG A 109 -9.56 8.39 -26.51
CA ARG A 109 -9.09 8.92 -27.80
C ARG A 109 -8.91 7.80 -28.83
N ARG A 110 -9.20 8.15 -30.09
CA ARG A 110 -9.11 7.26 -31.27
C ARG A 110 -7.78 7.37 -32.02
N SER A 111 -7.08 8.49 -31.88
CA SER A 111 -5.84 8.78 -32.63
C SER A 111 -4.57 8.17 -32.04
N HIS A 112 -4.70 7.38 -30.97
CA HIS A 112 -3.66 6.52 -30.43
C HIS A 112 -4.34 5.27 -29.87
N PRO A 113 -4.34 4.16 -30.62
CA PRO A 113 -4.87 2.90 -30.13
C PRO A 113 -4.06 2.45 -28.91
N ALA A 114 -4.74 1.78 -27.97
CA ALA A 114 -4.08 1.25 -26.78
C ALA A 114 -2.99 0.24 -27.20
N THR A 115 -1.81 0.35 -26.58
CA THR A 115 -0.71 -0.59 -26.78
C THR A 115 -0.61 -1.61 -25.66
N PHE A 116 -1.32 -1.38 -24.55
CA PHE A 116 -1.35 -2.29 -23.40
C PHE A 116 -2.78 -2.61 -23.00
N LYS A 117 -2.97 -3.83 -22.50
CA LYS A 117 -4.14 -4.26 -21.72
C LYS A 117 -3.79 -4.22 -20.24
N ILE A 118 -4.65 -3.62 -19.45
CA ILE A 118 -4.50 -3.49 -18.00
C ILE A 118 -5.64 -4.24 -17.32
N PHE A 119 -5.28 -5.06 -16.33
CA PHE A 119 -6.22 -5.78 -15.47
C PHE A 119 -6.03 -5.33 -14.04
N PHE A 120 -7.14 -5.04 -13.36
CA PHE A 120 -7.15 -4.69 -11.95
C PHE A 120 -7.65 -5.88 -11.11
N ARG A 121 -6.87 -6.30 -10.11
CA ARG A 121 -7.09 -7.53 -9.32
C ARG A 121 -7.03 -7.30 -7.80
N GLY A 122 -7.43 -8.32 -7.05
CA GLY A 122 -7.44 -8.34 -5.59
C GLY A 122 -8.71 -7.77 -4.97
N HIS A 123 -8.93 -8.02 -3.69
CA HIS A 123 -10.15 -7.57 -3.03
C HIS A 123 -10.15 -6.05 -2.77
N PRO A 124 -11.32 -5.39 -2.83
CA PRO A 124 -11.48 -4.03 -2.32
C PRO A 124 -11.04 -3.95 -0.85
N TYR A 125 -10.48 -2.82 -0.44
CA TYR A 125 -10.01 -2.63 0.93
C TYR A 125 -10.30 -1.21 1.44
N TYR A 126 -10.40 -1.08 2.76
CA TYR A 126 -10.55 0.20 3.43
C TYR A 126 -9.20 0.93 3.49
N LYS A 127 -9.13 2.16 2.97
CA LYS A 127 -7.85 2.90 2.86
C LYS A 127 -7.22 3.28 4.20
N ASP A 128 -8.02 3.39 5.25
CA ASP A 128 -7.56 3.83 6.56
C ASP A 128 -7.04 2.67 7.42
N THR A 129 -7.73 1.53 7.38
CA THR A 129 -7.35 0.34 8.16
C THR A 129 -6.53 -0.66 7.36
N LEU A 130 -6.55 -0.54 6.02
CA LEU A 130 -5.97 -1.47 5.07
C LEU A 130 -6.53 -2.89 5.20
N ALA A 131 -7.73 -3.02 5.78
CA ALA A 131 -8.45 -4.28 5.87
C ALA A 131 -9.26 -4.51 4.58
N GLU A 132 -9.32 -5.75 4.15
CA GLU A 132 -10.18 -6.17 3.05
C GLU A 132 -11.66 -5.93 3.41
N VAL A 133 -12.45 -5.57 2.41
CA VAL A 133 -13.89 -5.43 2.56
C VAL A 133 -14.48 -6.84 2.52
N GLU A 134 -15.04 -7.28 3.65
CA GLU A 134 -15.78 -8.53 3.71
C GLU A 134 -16.99 -8.45 2.76
N SER A 135 -17.07 -9.38 1.81
CA SER A 135 -18.24 -9.58 0.97
C SER A 135 -18.98 -10.82 1.44
N ASP A 136 -20.24 -10.68 1.87
CA ASP A 136 -21.09 -11.78 2.36
C ASP A 136 -21.47 -12.82 1.29
N SER A 137 -21.00 -12.65 0.06
CA SER A 137 -21.18 -13.59 -1.05
C SER A 137 -20.09 -14.65 -1.03
N SER A 138 -20.47 -15.90 -0.72
CA SER A 138 -19.68 -17.11 -0.92
C SER A 138 -19.50 -17.42 -2.42
N ASP A 139 -19.01 -16.46 -3.20
CA ASP A 139 -18.83 -16.59 -4.63
C ASP A 139 -17.37 -16.92 -4.92
N SER A 140 -17.17 -18.10 -5.51
CA SER A 140 -15.92 -18.54 -6.11
C SER A 140 -15.28 -17.42 -6.92
N ASP A 141 -13.96 -17.26 -6.75
CA ASP A 141 -13.05 -16.37 -7.47
C ASP A 141 -13.48 -16.14 -8.92
N SER A 142 -14.37 -15.18 -9.12
CA SER A 142 -14.67 -14.65 -10.43
C SER A 142 -13.79 -13.43 -10.55
N ASP A 143 -12.55 -13.66 -10.99
CA ASP A 143 -11.64 -12.67 -11.54
C ASP A 143 -12.33 -11.98 -12.73
N SER A 144 -13.33 -11.15 -12.43
CA SER A 144 -13.85 -10.16 -13.36
C SER A 144 -12.86 -9.01 -13.35
N GLY A 145 -11.69 -9.26 -13.94
CA GLY A 145 -10.75 -8.22 -14.27
C GLY A 145 -11.44 -7.28 -15.25
N ASP A 146 -11.69 -6.05 -14.80
CA ASP A 146 -12.09 -4.97 -15.69
C ASP A 146 -10.95 -4.76 -16.68
N ASN A 147 -11.19 -5.16 -17.93
CA ASN A 147 -10.19 -5.28 -18.98
C ASN A 147 -10.07 -3.91 -19.66
N GLY A 148 -9.07 -3.11 -19.25
CA GLY A 148 -8.90 -1.75 -19.75
C GLY A 148 -7.71 -1.60 -20.70
N GLY A 149 -7.95 -1.27 -21.97
CA GLY A 149 -6.89 -0.81 -22.88
C GLY A 149 -6.30 0.54 -22.40
N GLY A 150 -5.00 0.61 -22.10
CA GLY A 150 -4.39 1.79 -21.45
C GLY A 150 -2.94 2.10 -21.82
N GLU A 151 -2.45 3.26 -21.39
CA GLU A 151 -1.02 3.65 -21.44
C GLU A 151 -0.30 3.09 -20.19
N SER A 152 0.47 2.00 -20.35
CA SER A 152 1.06 1.25 -19.21
C SER A 152 1.95 2.10 -18.30
N GLY A 153 2.79 2.99 -18.84
CA GLY A 153 3.72 3.78 -18.03
C GLY A 153 3.04 4.68 -17.00
N ARG A 154 2.09 5.53 -17.43
CA ARG A 154 1.40 6.48 -16.53
C ARG A 154 0.36 5.78 -15.65
N GLY A 155 -0.31 4.75 -16.17
CA GLY A 155 -1.27 3.95 -15.43
C GLY A 155 -0.62 3.20 -14.27
N SER A 156 0.49 2.50 -14.53
CA SER A 156 1.23 1.73 -13.51
C SER A 156 1.75 2.63 -12.39
N THR A 157 2.38 3.76 -12.75
CA THR A 157 2.86 4.72 -11.74
C THR A 157 1.72 5.27 -10.89
N ALA A 158 0.62 5.69 -11.52
CA ALA A 158 -0.54 6.21 -10.76
C ALA A 158 -1.16 5.13 -9.86
N HIS A 159 -1.29 3.90 -10.34
CA HIS A 159 -1.81 2.77 -9.56
C HIS A 159 -0.94 2.48 -8.34
N GLY A 160 0.37 2.33 -8.53
CA GLY A 160 1.33 2.10 -7.45
C GLY A 160 1.30 3.20 -6.40
N LEU A 161 1.17 4.47 -6.81
CA LEU A 161 1.03 5.58 -5.86
C LEU A 161 -0.36 5.67 -5.22
N ILE A 162 -1.45 5.24 -5.87
CA ILE A 162 -2.78 5.18 -5.24
C ILE A 162 -2.79 4.11 -4.15
N HIS A 163 -2.12 2.99 -4.40
CA HIS A 163 -2.14 1.79 -3.55
C HIS A 163 -0.87 1.63 -2.70
N TRP A 164 -0.03 2.66 -2.58
CA TRP A 164 1.26 2.59 -1.88
C TRP A 164 1.17 2.07 -0.44
N LYS A 165 0.12 2.44 0.30
CA LYS A 165 -0.10 1.96 1.68
C LYS A 165 -0.38 0.45 1.70
N HIS A 166 -1.15 -0.03 0.73
CA HIS A 166 -1.45 -1.45 0.57
C HIS A 166 -0.19 -2.22 0.20
N ALA A 167 0.58 -1.74 -0.79
CA ALA A 167 1.85 -2.35 -1.17
C ALA A 167 2.83 -2.43 0.01
N LEU A 168 2.90 -1.39 0.84
CA LEU A 168 3.73 -1.39 2.05
C LEU A 168 3.23 -2.40 3.10
N LYS A 169 1.90 -2.55 3.25
CA LYS A 169 1.31 -3.58 4.12
C LYS A 169 1.64 -4.98 3.64
N GLU A 170 1.44 -5.27 2.36
CA GLU A 170 1.72 -6.57 1.74
C GLU A 170 3.19 -6.94 1.93
N TRP A 171 4.11 -6.01 1.67
CA TRP A 171 5.53 -6.21 1.93
C TRP A 171 5.82 -6.58 3.39
N VAL A 172 5.19 -5.91 4.37
CA VAL A 172 5.37 -6.22 5.79
C VAL A 172 4.83 -7.61 6.13
N GLU A 173 3.67 -7.98 5.59
CA GLU A 173 3.06 -9.30 5.82
C GLU A 173 3.90 -10.43 5.22
N ASP A 174 4.39 -10.25 3.98
CA ASP A 174 5.28 -11.19 3.32
C ASP A 174 6.59 -11.36 4.11
N HIS A 175 7.15 -10.27 4.64
CA HIS A 175 8.38 -10.34 5.41
C HIS A 175 8.19 -10.99 6.78
N LEU A 176 7.02 -10.81 7.42
CA LEU A 176 6.63 -11.55 8.62
C LEU A 176 6.51 -13.05 8.34
N GLU A 177 5.97 -13.43 7.18
CA GLU A 177 5.87 -14.82 6.75
C GLU A 177 7.25 -15.43 6.48
N GLN A 178 8.13 -14.72 5.78
CA GLN A 178 9.51 -15.14 5.55
C GLN A 178 10.31 -15.34 6.85
N ASP A 179 10.07 -14.50 7.86
CA ASP A 179 10.66 -14.64 9.20
C ASP A 179 10.00 -15.77 10.04
N GLY A 180 8.97 -16.46 9.52
CA GLY A 180 8.25 -17.55 10.18
C GLY A 180 7.26 -17.10 11.26
N TRP A 181 6.95 -15.81 11.37
CA TRP A 181 5.98 -15.29 12.35
C TRP A 181 4.54 -15.70 12.04
N MET A 182 4.30 -16.17 10.82
CA MET A 182 3.01 -16.64 10.33
C MET A 182 2.84 -18.16 10.42
N ASP A 183 3.86 -18.90 10.90
CA ASP A 183 3.79 -20.34 11.08
C ASP A 183 2.72 -20.75 12.09
N ALA A 184 2.04 -21.88 11.84
CA ALA A 184 0.97 -22.41 12.70
C ALA A 184 1.36 -22.48 14.19
N LYS A 185 2.61 -22.84 14.49
CA LYS A 185 3.13 -22.87 15.88
C LYS A 185 3.17 -21.47 16.49
N LYS A 186 3.68 -20.48 15.76
CA LYS A 186 3.77 -19.09 16.22
C LYS A 186 2.40 -18.42 16.34
N LEU A 187 1.48 -18.74 15.44
CA LEU A 187 0.08 -18.31 15.52
C LEU A 187 -0.58 -18.82 16.81
N LYS A 188 -0.47 -20.12 17.09
CA LYS A 188 -1.02 -20.72 18.32
C LYS A 188 -0.38 -20.15 19.58
N GLU A 189 0.95 -19.98 19.58
CA GLU A 189 1.65 -19.29 20.68
C GLU A 189 1.08 -17.88 20.88
N ARG A 190 0.89 -17.11 19.81
CA ARG A 190 0.36 -15.74 19.83
C ARG A 190 -1.08 -15.65 20.33
N GLU A 191 -1.95 -16.58 19.95
CA GLU A 191 -3.33 -16.63 20.42
C GLU A 191 -3.41 -16.76 21.95
N SER A 192 -2.50 -17.53 22.55
CA SER A 192 -2.40 -17.66 24.01
C SER A 192 -1.82 -16.42 24.73
N MET A 193 -1.22 -15.48 23.99
CA MET A 193 -0.61 -14.29 24.58
C MET A 193 -1.64 -13.22 24.94
N LYS A 194 -1.44 -12.58 26.10
CA LYS A 194 -2.13 -11.34 26.49
C LYS A 194 -1.73 -10.19 25.56
N ALA A 195 -2.62 -9.20 25.39
CA ALA A 195 -2.41 -8.04 24.54
C ALA A 195 -1.06 -7.32 24.79
N ARG A 196 -0.66 -7.14 26.06
CA ARG A 196 0.64 -6.56 26.41
C ARG A 196 1.82 -7.36 25.83
N LYS A 197 1.79 -8.69 25.92
CA LYS A 197 2.86 -9.55 25.37
C LYS A 197 2.89 -9.50 23.84
N ARG A 198 1.72 -9.41 23.18
CA ARG A 198 1.66 -9.24 21.72
C ARG A 198 2.23 -7.89 21.28
N ARG A 199 1.98 -6.83 22.05
CA ARG A 199 2.58 -5.51 21.84
C ARG A 199 4.10 -5.56 21.97
N ASP A 200 4.60 -6.16 23.04
CA ASP A 200 6.04 -6.29 23.28
C ASP A 200 6.70 -7.13 22.16
N LEU A 201 6.01 -8.15 21.64
CA LEU A 201 6.45 -8.95 20.51
C LEU A 201 6.55 -8.13 19.21
N ALA A 202 5.50 -7.38 18.86
CA ALA A 202 5.51 -6.53 17.66
C ALA A 202 6.63 -5.48 17.71
N ASN A 203 6.85 -4.87 18.88
CA ASN A 203 7.98 -3.94 19.09
C ASN A 203 9.32 -4.65 18.88
N LYS A 204 9.48 -5.86 19.44
CA LYS A 204 10.71 -6.65 19.30
C LYS A 204 10.98 -7.05 17.84
N ILE A 205 9.96 -7.42 17.07
CA ILE A 205 10.10 -7.72 15.64
C ILE A 205 10.60 -6.49 14.90
N THR A 206 9.95 -5.35 15.11
CA THR A 206 10.30 -4.09 14.45
C THR A 206 11.72 -3.63 14.82
N ASP A 207 12.11 -3.79 16.08
CA ASP A 207 13.47 -3.48 16.55
C ASP A 207 14.51 -4.40 15.90
N GLY A 208 14.23 -5.70 15.79
CA GLY A 208 15.09 -6.64 15.06
C GLY A 208 15.25 -6.29 13.58
N TRP A 209 14.17 -5.85 12.92
CA TRP A 209 14.26 -5.37 11.54
C TRP A 209 15.08 -4.09 11.39
N ARG A 210 15.02 -3.20 12.38
CA ARG A 210 15.86 -2.01 12.43
C ARG A 210 17.35 -2.37 12.58
N GLU A 211 17.67 -3.26 13.51
CA GLU A 211 19.05 -3.72 13.76
C GLU A 211 19.66 -4.39 12.52
N LYS A 212 18.85 -5.17 11.79
CA LYS A 212 19.24 -5.80 10.52
C LYS A 212 19.28 -4.83 9.33
N ASN A 213 19.04 -3.52 9.52
CA ASN A 213 18.93 -2.50 8.47
C ASN A 213 17.82 -2.75 7.42
N ILE A 214 16.87 -3.64 7.69
CA ILE A 214 15.77 -3.97 6.78
C ILE A 214 14.88 -2.73 6.56
N ILE A 215 14.47 -2.06 7.64
CA ILE A 215 13.62 -0.85 7.56
C ILE A 215 14.34 0.28 6.82
N ALA A 216 15.66 0.40 7.03
CA ALA A 216 16.46 1.42 6.34
C ALA A 216 16.57 1.13 4.84
N SER A 217 16.68 -0.15 4.45
CA SER A 217 16.65 -0.54 3.04
C SER A 217 15.29 -0.26 2.41
N LEU A 218 14.21 -0.71 3.05
CA LEU A 218 12.85 -0.49 2.58
C LEU A 218 12.52 0.99 2.41
N TYR A 219 13.01 1.86 3.31
CA TYR A 219 12.85 3.30 3.14
C TYR A 219 13.56 3.84 1.90
N ARG A 220 14.75 3.33 1.56
CA ARG A 220 15.45 3.71 0.32
C ARG A 220 14.67 3.25 -0.89
N ASP A 221 14.17 2.02 -0.89
CA ASP A 221 13.39 1.47 -2.00
C ASP A 221 12.11 2.28 -2.20
N PHE A 222 11.38 2.57 -1.11
CA PHE A 222 10.23 3.47 -1.11
C PHE A 222 10.57 4.85 -1.69
N LYS A 223 11.66 5.48 -1.25
CA LYS A 223 12.09 6.78 -1.80
C LYS A 223 12.47 6.68 -3.28
N ASN A 224 13.12 5.60 -3.72
CA ASN A 224 13.48 5.41 -5.12
C ASN A 224 12.21 5.27 -5.99
N THR A 225 11.24 4.47 -5.57
CA THR A 225 9.93 4.37 -6.27
C THR A 225 9.24 5.73 -6.36
N LEU A 226 9.34 6.55 -5.33
CA LEU A 226 8.80 7.91 -5.32
C LEU A 226 9.54 8.88 -6.25
N GLU A 227 10.86 8.79 -6.35
CA GLU A 227 11.65 9.63 -7.28
C GLU A 227 11.52 9.15 -8.73
N GLU A 228 11.42 7.85 -8.99
CA GLU A 228 11.14 7.30 -10.34
C GLU A 228 9.78 7.75 -10.88
N ALA A 229 8.84 8.04 -9.97
CA ALA A 229 7.53 8.58 -10.33
C ALA A 229 7.54 10.09 -10.65
N ARG A 230 8.65 10.80 -10.44
CA ARG A 230 8.77 12.27 -10.58
C ARG A 230 9.12 12.69 -12.01
#